data_AF-A0A1J4XXA9-F1
#
_entry.id   AF-A0A1J4XXA9-F1
#
_cell.length_a   1.000
_cell.length_b   1.000
_cell.length_c   1.000
_cell.angle_alpha   90.00
_cell.angle_beta   90.00
_cell.angle_gamma   90.00
#
_symmetry.space_group_name_H-M   'P 1'
#
loop_
_entity.id
_entity.type
_entity.pdbx_description
1 polymer ?
#
loop_
_entity_poly.entity_id
_entity_poly.type
_entity_poly.pdbx_seq_one_letter_code
_entity_poly.pdbx_strand_id
1 'polypeptide(L)'
;MGVSHAGKSSGGATKQKAECSDRIDNDGDGFIDLADPGCDSRNDNNEYNPPAIICGDGVCNTVESCSSCAVDCGQCDSCTDYDNGWVPEVPSFVSGYADGSSYNIADQCLDMTTLAEQYCVGAQAFSGTISCGSGGNATTNATTMCSNGACV
;
A
#
# COMPACT_ATOMS: atom_id res chain seq x y z
N MET A 1 -64.80 -18.81 -5.98
CA MET A 1 -63.81 -18.94 -7.06
C MET A 1 -63.02 -17.64 -7.10
N GLY A 2 -61.77 -17.67 -6.60
CA GLY A 2 -60.83 -16.55 -6.73
C GLY A 2 -60.44 -16.35 -8.20
N VAL A 3 -59.85 -15.24 -8.63
CA VAL A 3 -58.82 -14.44 -7.97
C VAL A 3 -58.77 -13.01 -8.52
N SER A 4 -58.22 -12.13 -7.68
CA SER A 4 -57.85 -10.75 -7.95
C SER A 4 -56.50 -10.62 -8.70
N HIS A 5 -56.44 -9.60 -9.58
CA HIS A 5 -55.36 -8.64 -9.85
C HIS A 5 -53.87 -9.06 -9.94
N ALA A 6 -53.29 -8.85 -11.14
CA ALA A 6 -52.03 -8.12 -11.40
C ALA A 6 -51.95 -7.93 -12.94
N GLY A 7 -51.74 -6.77 -13.57
CA GLY A 7 -50.95 -5.61 -13.20
C GLY A 7 -49.64 -5.63 -13.99
N LYS A 8 -49.56 -4.86 -15.10
CA LYS A 8 -48.39 -4.14 -15.68
C LYS A 8 -48.66 -3.81 -17.16
N SER A 9 -49.11 -2.59 -17.46
CA SER A 9 -48.30 -1.39 -17.67
C SER A 9 -47.46 -1.45 -18.96
N SER A 10 -48.04 -0.93 -20.03
CA SER A 10 -47.53 0.17 -20.85
C SER A 10 -46.02 0.43 -20.89
N GLY A 11 -45.46 0.54 -22.09
CA GLY A 11 -44.26 1.36 -22.35
C GLY A 11 -43.31 0.75 -23.37
N GLY A 12 -43.22 1.33 -24.57
CA GLY A 12 -42.20 0.99 -25.55
C GLY A 12 -40.81 1.25 -24.98
N ALA A 13 -40.04 0.18 -24.77
CA ALA A 13 -38.62 0.29 -24.48
C ALA A 13 -37.91 0.75 -25.76
N THR A 14 -37.58 2.03 -25.85
CA THR A 14 -36.35 2.41 -26.56
C THR A 14 -35.27 1.55 -25.93
N LYS A 15 -34.73 0.58 -26.67
CA LYS A 15 -33.51 -0.12 -26.29
C LYS A 15 -32.49 0.99 -26.09
N GLN A 16 -32.26 1.43 -24.85
CA GLN A 16 -31.24 2.44 -24.56
C GLN A 16 -29.98 1.88 -25.19
N LYS A 17 -29.44 2.63 -26.14
CA LYS A 17 -28.29 2.15 -26.87
C LYS A 17 -27.15 2.03 -25.86
N ALA A 18 -26.34 1.00 -26.02
CA ALA A 18 -25.20 0.79 -25.13
C ALA A 18 -24.25 1.98 -25.27
N GLU A 19 -23.62 2.43 -24.17
CA GLU A 19 -22.79 3.64 -24.15
C GLU A 19 -21.79 3.63 -25.33
N CYS A 20 -21.12 2.49 -25.52
CA CYS A 20 -20.20 2.21 -26.64
C CYS A 20 -20.81 2.16 -28.06
N SER A 21 -22.03 2.66 -28.24
CA SER A 21 -22.74 2.72 -29.52
C SER A 21 -23.79 3.84 -29.62
N ASP A 22 -23.95 4.67 -28.59
CA ASP A 22 -24.97 5.71 -28.47
C ASP A 22 -24.58 7.08 -29.06
N ARG A 23 -23.31 7.22 -29.49
CA ARG A 23 -22.67 8.40 -30.09
C ARG A 23 -22.46 9.56 -29.14
N ILE A 24 -22.47 9.30 -27.85
CA ILE A 24 -22.14 10.26 -26.80
C ILE A 24 -20.79 9.80 -26.23
N ASP A 25 -20.03 10.77 -25.71
CA ASP A 25 -18.86 10.52 -24.87
C ASP A 25 -19.38 10.48 -23.43
N ASN A 26 -19.61 9.28 -22.91
CA ASN A 26 -20.29 9.07 -21.62
C ASN A 26 -19.35 9.23 -20.43
N ASP A 27 -18.03 9.13 -20.63
CA ASP A 27 -17.02 9.25 -19.58
C ASP A 27 -16.25 10.59 -19.61
N GLY A 28 -16.33 11.32 -20.72
CA GLY A 28 -15.79 12.65 -20.92
C GLY A 28 -14.32 12.70 -21.30
N ASP A 29 -13.71 11.61 -21.76
CA ASP A 29 -12.29 11.55 -22.11
C ASP A 29 -11.96 12.01 -23.55
N GLY A 30 -13.02 12.29 -24.34
CA GLY A 30 -12.95 12.79 -25.70
C GLY A 30 -12.99 11.72 -26.78
N PHE A 31 -13.06 10.43 -26.42
CA PHE A 31 -13.38 9.34 -27.32
C PHE A 31 -14.89 9.02 -27.27
N ILE A 32 -15.38 8.30 -28.29
CA ILE A 32 -16.81 8.04 -28.49
C ILE A 32 -17.00 6.63 -29.04
N ASP A 33 -17.97 5.89 -28.50
CA ASP A 33 -18.38 4.56 -28.98
C ASP A 33 -17.18 3.59 -29.09
N LEU A 34 -17.13 2.76 -30.13
CA LEU A 34 -16.00 1.87 -30.42
C LEU A 34 -14.65 2.55 -30.69
N ALA A 35 -14.60 3.87 -30.82
CA ALA A 35 -13.33 4.59 -30.89
C ALA A 35 -12.74 4.83 -29.49
N ASP A 36 -13.57 4.67 -28.47
CA ASP A 36 -13.21 4.73 -27.06
C ASP A 36 -12.39 3.50 -26.62
N PRO A 37 -11.20 3.68 -26.03
CA PRO A 37 -10.40 2.57 -25.51
C PRO A 37 -11.03 1.82 -24.32
N GLY A 38 -12.00 2.41 -23.62
CA GLY A 38 -12.79 1.78 -22.58
C GLY A 38 -13.90 0.87 -23.10
N CYS A 39 -14.18 0.89 -24.40
CA CYS A 39 -15.21 0.06 -25.02
C CYS A 39 -14.69 -1.30 -25.51
N ASP A 40 -15.15 -2.38 -24.88
CA ASP A 40 -14.83 -3.75 -25.34
C ASP A 40 -15.61 -4.16 -26.59
N SER A 41 -16.84 -3.64 -26.75
CA SER A 41 -17.71 -3.95 -27.90
C SER A 41 -18.89 -2.97 -28.04
N ARG A 42 -19.63 -3.04 -29.16
CA ARG A 42 -20.84 -2.21 -29.39
C ARG A 42 -21.99 -2.45 -28.41
N ASN A 43 -21.91 -3.53 -27.64
CA ASN A 43 -22.94 -3.92 -26.69
C ASN A 43 -22.51 -3.62 -25.25
N ASP A 44 -21.32 -3.04 -25.09
CA ASP A 44 -20.78 -2.62 -23.81
C ASP A 44 -21.41 -1.29 -23.36
N ASN A 45 -21.71 -1.20 -22.08
CA ASN A 45 -22.40 -0.07 -21.46
C ASN A 45 -21.46 0.72 -20.54
N ASN A 46 -20.17 0.69 -20.81
CA ASN A 46 -19.18 1.42 -20.04
C ASN A 46 -18.07 1.89 -20.98
N GLU A 47 -17.91 3.19 -21.12
CA GLU A 47 -16.80 3.80 -21.87
C GLU A 47 -15.59 4.10 -20.98
N TYR A 48 -15.68 3.88 -19.66
CA TYR A 48 -14.58 4.23 -18.76
C TYR A 48 -13.33 3.37 -18.97
N ASN A 49 -12.24 3.98 -19.42
CA ASN A 49 -10.88 3.48 -19.23
C ASN A 49 -10.11 4.23 -18.14
N PRO A 50 -9.33 3.52 -17.30
CA PRO A 50 -8.45 4.18 -16.34
C PRO A 50 -7.36 5.00 -17.07
N PRO A 51 -6.92 6.14 -16.51
CA PRO A 51 -5.85 6.93 -17.10
C PRO A 51 -4.57 6.11 -17.26
N ALA A 52 -3.84 6.33 -18.36
CA ALA A 52 -2.58 5.65 -18.62
C ALA A 52 -1.52 6.02 -17.56
N ILE A 53 -0.82 5.02 -17.03
CA ILE A 53 0.38 5.21 -16.19
C ILE A 53 1.56 5.44 -17.14
N ILE A 54 2.14 6.64 -17.14
CA ILE A 54 3.22 7.01 -18.06
C ILE A 54 4.50 7.21 -17.27
N CYS A 55 5.40 6.22 -17.34
CA CYS A 55 6.70 6.35 -16.70
C CYS A 55 7.77 6.95 -17.62
N GLY A 56 8.68 7.74 -17.06
CA GLY A 56 9.85 8.35 -17.68
C GLY A 56 9.64 9.76 -18.20
N ASP A 57 8.55 10.43 -17.84
CA ASP A 57 8.29 11.83 -18.20
C ASP A 57 8.87 12.83 -17.19
N GLY A 58 9.41 12.33 -16.06
CA GLY A 58 10.02 13.12 -15.00
C GLY A 58 9.02 13.78 -14.05
N VAL A 59 7.73 13.42 -14.13
CA VAL A 59 6.68 13.90 -13.23
C VAL A 59 6.15 12.70 -12.46
N CYS A 60 5.89 12.88 -11.16
CA CYS A 60 5.13 11.91 -10.36
C CYS A 60 3.74 12.49 -10.10
N ASN A 61 2.74 12.02 -10.84
CA ASN A 61 1.35 12.48 -10.76
C ASN A 61 0.47 11.50 -9.96
N THR A 62 -0.84 11.79 -9.87
CA THR A 62 -1.76 11.02 -9.00
C THR A 62 -2.09 9.62 -9.51
N VAL A 63 -1.73 9.27 -10.74
CA VAL A 63 -1.90 7.90 -11.28
C VAL A 63 -0.60 7.10 -11.25
N GLU A 64 0.50 7.75 -10.90
CA GLU A 64 1.78 7.14 -10.65
C GLU A 64 2.01 6.97 -9.14
N SER A 65 2.77 5.95 -8.81
CA SER A 65 3.18 5.67 -7.45
C SER A 65 4.57 5.05 -7.48
N CYS A 66 5.24 5.00 -6.33
CA CYS A 66 6.53 4.33 -6.24
C CYS A 66 6.46 2.82 -6.60
N SER A 67 5.28 2.20 -6.57
CA SER A 67 5.09 0.77 -6.91
C SER A 67 4.72 0.54 -8.37
N SER A 68 4.01 1.48 -9.00
CA SER A 68 3.65 1.42 -10.43
C SER A 68 4.66 2.14 -11.33
N CYS A 69 5.44 3.06 -10.77
CA CYS A 69 6.27 4.00 -11.52
C CYS A 69 7.43 4.56 -10.68
N ALA A 70 8.30 3.69 -10.16
CA ALA A 70 9.46 4.09 -9.35
C ALA A 70 10.46 5.00 -10.08
N VAL A 71 10.46 4.99 -11.41
CA VAL A 71 11.32 5.84 -12.24
C VAL A 71 11.07 7.32 -11.99
N ASP A 72 9.81 7.74 -11.89
CA ASP A 72 9.45 9.14 -11.70
C ASP A 72 9.07 9.46 -10.24
N CYS A 73 8.42 8.51 -9.56
CA CYS A 73 7.98 8.67 -8.16
C CYS A 73 9.04 8.27 -7.11
N GLY A 74 10.18 7.74 -7.54
CA GLY A 74 11.22 7.23 -6.66
C GLY A 74 10.88 5.87 -6.03
N GLN A 75 11.81 5.35 -5.24
CA GLN A 75 11.65 4.07 -4.56
C GLN A 75 10.67 4.18 -3.38
N CYS A 76 9.83 3.15 -3.19
CA CYS A 76 8.93 3.11 -2.05
C CYS A 76 9.69 3.01 -0.72
N ASP A 77 9.11 3.61 0.31
CA ASP A 77 9.55 3.36 1.68
C ASP A 77 9.53 1.86 1.97
N SER A 78 10.55 1.40 2.68
CA SER A 78 10.72 0.00 3.03
C SER A 78 11.47 -0.12 4.35
N CYS A 79 11.18 -1.18 5.07
CA CYS A 79 11.88 -1.56 6.29
C CYS A 79 11.99 -3.08 6.31
N THR A 80 13.19 -3.57 6.57
CA THR A 80 13.49 -4.98 6.79
C THR A 80 14.11 -5.12 8.15
N ASP A 81 13.51 -5.99 8.94
CA ASP A 81 13.89 -6.33 10.31
C ASP A 81 14.57 -7.71 10.31
N TYR A 82 15.72 -7.82 10.97
CA TYR A 82 16.57 -9.03 10.91
C TYR A 82 16.45 -9.94 12.13
N ASP A 83 15.73 -9.52 13.18
CA ASP A 83 15.36 -10.39 14.32
C ASP A 83 13.85 -10.69 14.39
N ASN A 84 13.08 -10.15 13.43
CA ASN A 84 11.64 -10.30 13.30
C ASN A 84 10.81 -9.55 14.36
N GLY A 85 11.29 -8.43 14.90
CA GLY A 85 10.46 -7.43 15.56
C GLY A 85 11.12 -6.80 16.76
N TRP A 86 10.42 -6.80 17.90
CA TRP A 86 10.96 -6.29 19.15
C TRP A 86 11.53 -7.47 19.94
N VAL A 87 12.80 -7.81 19.69
CA VAL A 87 13.50 -8.98 20.25
C VAL A 87 14.79 -8.54 20.97
N PRO A 88 14.68 -7.97 22.17
CA PRO A 88 15.78 -7.30 22.88
C PRO A 88 17.00 -8.18 23.17
N GLU A 89 16.86 -9.50 23.09
CA GLU A 89 17.90 -10.47 23.41
C GLU A 89 18.79 -10.85 22.21
N VAL A 90 18.46 -10.37 20.99
CA VAL A 90 19.18 -10.71 19.76
C VAL A 90 19.78 -9.45 19.15
N PRO A 91 21.12 -9.34 19.03
CA PRO A 91 21.72 -8.21 18.33
C PRO A 91 21.25 -8.14 16.88
N SER A 92 20.63 -7.05 16.49
CA SER A 92 20.06 -6.91 15.16
C SER A 92 20.23 -5.50 14.59
N PHE A 93 19.64 -5.31 13.41
CA PHE A 93 19.53 -4.03 12.75
C PHE A 93 18.28 -4.02 11.89
N VAL A 94 17.75 -2.83 11.62
CA VAL A 94 16.79 -2.60 10.54
C VAL A 94 17.50 -1.96 9.35
N SER A 95 17.07 -2.31 8.14
CA SER A 95 17.53 -1.65 6.92
C SER A 95 16.38 -1.34 5.98
N GLY A 96 16.50 -0.28 5.19
CA GLY A 96 15.43 0.08 4.27
C GLY A 96 15.67 1.36 3.51
N TYR A 97 14.58 1.95 3.07
CA TYR A 97 14.54 3.21 2.35
C TYR A 97 13.45 4.08 2.95
N ALA A 98 13.76 5.34 3.25
CA ALA A 98 12.80 6.31 3.75
C ALA A 98 13.21 7.71 3.28
N ASP A 99 12.23 8.54 2.93
CA ASP A 99 12.44 9.95 2.58
C ASP A 99 13.53 10.18 1.50
N GLY A 100 13.62 9.27 0.53
CA GLY A 100 14.58 9.39 -0.57
C GLY A 100 15.99 8.84 -0.25
N SER A 101 16.21 8.22 0.90
CA SER A 101 17.53 7.74 1.34
C SER A 101 17.47 6.31 1.87
N SER A 102 18.50 5.52 1.56
CA SER A 102 18.70 4.23 2.20
C SER A 102 19.20 4.39 3.63
N TYR A 103 18.71 3.58 4.56
CA TYR A 103 19.17 3.55 5.94
C TYR A 103 19.52 2.13 6.40
N ASN A 104 20.41 2.07 7.38
CA ASN A 104 20.78 0.87 8.12
C ASN A 104 21.02 1.27 9.58
N ILE A 105 20.12 0.87 10.48
CA ILE A 105 20.12 1.32 11.88
C ILE A 105 20.18 0.08 12.76
N ALA A 106 21.28 -0.08 13.50
CA ALA A 106 21.46 -1.19 14.40
C ALA A 106 20.82 -0.92 15.76
N ASP A 107 20.53 -2.00 16.49
CA ASP A 107 20.25 -1.92 17.90
C ASP A 107 21.45 -1.38 18.65
N GLN A 108 21.19 -0.48 19.59
CA GLN A 108 22.26 0.23 20.27
C GLN A 108 22.02 0.29 21.77
N CYS A 109 23.06 0.01 22.53
CA CYS A 109 23.07 0.29 23.95
C CYS A 109 23.20 1.80 24.16
N LEU A 110 22.15 2.43 24.68
CA LEU A 110 22.19 3.83 25.09
C LEU A 110 23.02 4.00 26.36
N ASP A 111 22.96 3.00 27.25
CA ASP A 111 23.81 2.86 28.42
C ASP A 111 24.03 1.38 28.75
N MET A 112 24.70 1.07 29.87
CA MET A 112 25.02 -0.30 30.27
C MET A 112 23.79 -1.17 30.59
N THR A 113 22.61 -0.58 30.69
CA THR A 113 21.35 -1.24 31.06
C THR A 113 20.21 -0.91 30.10
N THR A 114 20.35 0.09 29.22
CA THR A 114 19.29 0.54 28.34
C THR A 114 19.64 0.23 26.89
N LEU A 115 18.81 -0.57 26.24
CA LEU A 115 18.86 -0.88 24.83
C LEU A 115 17.85 0.00 24.07
N ALA A 116 18.26 0.56 22.95
CA ALA A 116 17.37 1.09 21.93
C ALA A 116 17.24 0.02 20.83
N GLU A 117 16.12 -0.67 20.87
CA GLU A 117 15.72 -1.66 19.89
C GLU A 117 15.15 -0.97 18.66
N GLN A 118 15.62 -1.37 17.49
CA GLN A 118 15.10 -0.94 16.20
C GLN A 118 14.25 -2.05 15.61
N TYR A 119 13.04 -1.71 15.20
CA TYR A 119 12.12 -2.68 14.64
C TYR A 119 11.27 -2.07 13.55
N CYS A 120 10.75 -2.91 12.66
CA CYS A 120 9.87 -2.47 11.59
C CYS A 120 8.39 -2.59 11.96
N VAL A 121 7.59 -1.56 11.64
CA VAL A 121 6.13 -1.68 11.59
C VAL A 121 5.67 -1.30 10.18
N GLY A 122 5.33 -2.32 9.38
CA GLY A 122 5.11 -2.12 7.95
C GLY A 122 6.42 -1.69 7.26
N ALA A 123 6.35 -0.59 6.51
CA ALA A 123 7.50 -0.04 5.77
C ALA A 123 8.35 0.96 6.57
N GLN A 124 7.99 1.23 7.82
CA GLN A 124 8.62 2.26 8.64
C GLN A 124 9.46 1.64 9.76
N ALA A 125 10.66 2.19 9.96
CA ALA A 125 11.52 1.86 11.09
C ALA A 125 11.10 2.67 12.32
N PHE A 126 11.04 1.99 13.47
CA PHE A 126 10.75 2.59 14.77
C PHE A 126 11.84 2.23 15.78
N SER A 127 11.93 3.02 16.85
CA SER A 127 12.84 2.79 17.96
C SER A 127 12.08 2.68 19.28
N GLY A 128 12.34 1.62 20.03
CA GLY A 128 11.82 1.39 21.37
C GLY A 128 12.96 1.31 22.38
N THR A 129 12.81 1.93 23.55
CA THR A 129 13.82 1.82 24.61
C THR A 129 13.39 0.81 25.66
N ILE A 130 14.33 -0.02 26.09
CA ILE A 130 14.11 -1.05 27.10
C ILE A 130 15.26 -1.08 28.10
N SER A 131 14.92 -1.15 29.39
CA SER A 131 15.91 -1.42 30.43
C SER A 131 16.09 -2.93 30.59
N CYS A 132 17.26 -3.44 30.20
CA CYS A 132 17.75 -4.78 30.47
C CYS A 132 17.69 -5.01 31.98
N GLY A 133 16.76 -5.88 32.42
CA GLY A 133 16.50 -6.20 33.83
C GLY A 133 15.05 -6.01 34.28
N SER A 134 14.23 -5.24 33.54
CA SER A 134 12.80 -5.03 33.87
C SER A 134 11.84 -5.40 32.73
N GLY A 135 12.34 -5.62 31.50
CA GLY A 135 11.48 -5.76 30.31
C GLY A 135 11.83 -6.87 29.32
N GLY A 136 12.96 -7.58 29.46
CA GLY A 136 13.20 -8.80 28.68
C GLY A 136 12.14 -9.84 29.04
N ASN A 137 11.67 -10.63 28.07
CA ASN A 137 10.66 -11.66 28.32
C ASN A 137 11.07 -12.47 29.56
N ALA A 138 10.22 -12.47 30.60
CA ALA A 138 10.50 -13.00 31.95
C ALA A 138 10.74 -14.53 32.02
N THR A 139 11.07 -15.15 30.88
CA THR A 139 11.28 -16.58 30.69
C THR A 139 12.75 -16.98 30.56
N THR A 140 13.69 -16.04 30.51
CA THR A 140 15.13 -16.36 30.60
C THR A 140 15.82 -15.52 31.67
N ASN A 141 16.89 -16.07 32.26
CA ASN A 141 17.75 -15.45 33.27
C ASN A 141 17.88 -13.94 33.06
N ALA A 142 17.54 -13.12 34.06
CA ALA A 142 17.48 -11.67 33.95
C ALA A 142 18.74 -11.10 33.27
N THR A 143 18.59 -10.72 32.01
CA THR A 143 19.59 -10.00 31.24
C THR A 143 19.65 -8.59 31.81
N THR A 144 20.62 -8.32 32.67
CA THR A 144 20.70 -7.08 33.47
C THR A 144 21.56 -6.01 32.80
N MET A 145 22.20 -6.34 31.68
CA MET A 145 23.08 -5.41 30.99
C MET A 145 22.79 -5.38 29.49
N CYS A 146 23.01 -4.22 28.89
CA CYS A 146 23.06 -4.09 27.45
C CYS A 146 24.52 -4.25 26.99
N SER A 147 24.74 -5.14 26.04
CA SER A 147 26.04 -5.35 25.41
C SER A 147 25.86 -5.69 23.93
N ASN A 148 26.66 -5.08 23.07
CA ASN A 148 26.63 -5.29 21.61
C ASN A 148 25.24 -5.16 20.97
N GLY A 149 24.40 -4.23 21.44
CA GLY A 149 23.06 -4.03 20.88
C GLY A 149 22.06 -5.12 21.28
N ALA A 150 22.27 -5.80 22.40
CA ALA A 150 21.27 -6.70 22.98
C ALA A 150 21.33 -6.70 24.51
N CYS A 151 20.23 -7.06 25.14
CA CYS A 151 20.17 -7.39 26.55
C CYS A 151 20.78 -8.79 26.78
N VAL A 152 21.77 -8.87 27.66
CA VAL A 152 22.47 -10.11 28.07
C VAL A 152 22.60 -10.26 29.58
#